data_AF-A0A0F8XHZ7-F1
#
_entry.id   AF-A0A0F8XHZ7-F1
#
_cell.length_a   1.000
_cell.length_b   1.000
_cell.length_c   1.000
_cell.angle_alpha   90.00
_cell.angle_beta   90.00
_cell.angle_gamma   90.00
#
_symmetry.space_group_name_H-M   'P 1'
#
loop_
_entity.id
_entity.type
_entity.pdbx_description
1 polymer ?
#
loop_
_entity_poly.entity_id
_entity_poly.type
_entity_poly.pdbx_seq_one_letter_code
_entity_poly.pdbx_strand_id
1 'polypeptide(L)'
;MGWIVAPTYDLTNKVFREIWKELIVKQNLPTKKKSEAQWYIEFAWGSIIQGKSADSPDSLVGEGLDYIILDEAAKIKKRVWQQYLRPTLSDKLGWSLKITTPEGFNWVYDEFLKGQ
;
A
#
# COMPACT_ATOMS: atom_id res chain seq x y z
N MET A 1 8.44 -5.44 -5.90
CA MET A 1 8.19 -4.60 -4.71
C MET A 1 6.76 -4.11 -4.75
N GLY A 2 6.08 -4.19 -3.63
CA GLY A 2 4.76 -3.61 -3.48
C GLY A 2 4.62 -2.82 -2.19
N TRP A 3 3.71 -1.86 -2.24
CA TRP A 3 3.41 -0.98 -1.12
C TRP A 3 2.04 -1.27 -0.52
N ILE A 4 1.94 -0.96 0.77
CA ILE A 4 0.69 -0.99 1.51
C ILE A 4 0.52 0.41 2.08
N VAL A 5 -0.53 1.08 1.61
CA VAL A 5 -0.76 2.49 1.87
C VAL A 5 -2.05 2.64 2.66
N ALA A 6 -1.98 3.29 3.82
CA ALA A 6 -3.16 3.68 4.57
C ALA A 6 -3.23 5.21 4.73
N PRO A 7 -4.38 5.79 5.13
CA PRO A 7 -4.58 7.24 5.16
C PRO A 7 -3.64 7.97 6.13
N THR A 8 -3.30 7.32 7.25
CA THR A 8 -2.47 7.91 8.32
C THR A 8 -1.37 6.96 8.77
N TYR A 9 -0.34 7.49 9.43
CA TYR A 9 0.74 6.72 10.04
C TYR A 9 0.20 5.62 10.97
N ASP A 10 -0.75 5.95 11.85
CA ASP A 10 -1.33 5.00 12.81
C ASP A 10 -2.08 3.85 12.15
N LEU A 11 -2.85 4.14 11.09
CA LEU A 11 -3.56 3.10 10.33
C LEU A 11 -2.55 2.21 9.59
N THR A 12 -1.53 2.82 8.98
CA THR A 12 -0.45 2.08 8.30
C THR A 12 0.24 1.12 9.27
N ASN A 13 0.53 1.59 10.49
CA ASN A 13 1.13 0.77 11.53
C ASN A 13 0.25 -0.44 11.87
N LYS A 14 -1.05 -0.23 12.06
CA LYS A 14 -2.00 -1.32 12.39
C LYS A 14 -2.03 -2.38 11.30
N VAL A 15 -2.18 -1.96 10.03
CA VAL A 15 -2.20 -2.89 8.88
C VAL A 15 -0.88 -3.65 8.79
N PHE A 16 0.25 -2.94 8.89
CA PHE A 16 1.56 -3.57 8.78
C PHE A 16 1.83 -4.56 9.91
N ARG A 17 1.38 -4.27 11.14
CA ARG A 17 1.50 -5.20 12.28
C ARG A 17 0.75 -6.51 12.06
N GLU A 18 -0.43 -6.48 11.44
CA GLU A 18 -1.15 -7.72 11.11
C GLU A 18 -0.41 -8.55 10.06
N ILE A 19 0.16 -7.89 9.05
CA ILE A 19 0.99 -8.54 8.02
C ILE A 19 2.24 -9.15 8.64
N TRP A 20 2.92 -8.40 9.52
CA TRP A 20 4.08 -8.89 10.24
C TRP A 20 3.73 -10.11 11.09
N LYS A 21 2.62 -10.05 11.84
CA LYS A 21 2.15 -11.17 12.66
C LYS A 21 1.87 -12.41 11.81
N GLU A 22 1.20 -12.26 10.67
CA GLU A 22 0.85 -13.38 9.82
C GLU A 22 2.07 -13.96 9.10
N LEU A 23 2.82 -13.13 8.39
CA LEU A 23 3.91 -13.58 7.51
C LEU A 23 5.21 -13.87 8.27
N ILE A 24 5.55 -13.07 9.28
CA ILE A 24 6.84 -13.17 9.98
C ILE A 24 6.71 -13.97 11.27
N VAL A 25 5.66 -13.78 12.06
CA VAL A 25 5.53 -14.47 13.37
C VAL A 25 4.92 -15.86 13.21
N LYS A 26 3.75 -15.98 12.55
CA LYS A 26 3.06 -17.27 12.43
C LYS A 26 3.68 -18.16 11.35
N GLN A 27 3.85 -17.64 10.15
CA GLN A 27 4.36 -18.42 9.01
C GLN A 27 5.89 -18.50 8.99
N ASN A 28 6.59 -17.65 9.75
CA ASN A 28 8.04 -17.60 9.83
C ASN A 28 8.73 -17.62 8.46
N LEU A 29 8.22 -16.81 7.52
CA LEU A 29 8.74 -16.79 6.16
C LEU A 29 10.21 -16.30 6.14
N PRO A 30 11.06 -16.89 5.27
CA PRO A 30 12.46 -16.54 5.22
C PRO A 30 12.66 -15.11 4.71
N THR A 31 13.38 -14.31 5.49
CA THR A 31 13.59 -12.88 5.23
C THR A 31 15.07 -12.57 5.14
N LYS A 32 15.42 -11.69 4.20
CA LYS A 32 16.77 -11.14 4.05
C LYS A 32 16.96 -9.88 4.89
N LYS A 33 15.94 -9.02 4.94
CA LYS A 33 15.90 -7.82 5.78
C LYS A 33 14.47 -7.57 6.22
N LYS A 34 14.28 -7.18 7.48
CA LYS A 34 12.96 -6.83 8.01
C LYS A 34 13.07 -5.80 9.12
N SER A 35 12.12 -4.88 9.18
CA SER A 35 12.04 -3.84 10.21
C SER A 35 10.58 -3.51 10.46
N GLU A 36 10.08 -3.83 11.65
CA GLU A 36 8.72 -3.47 12.06
C GLU A 36 8.59 -1.94 12.23
N ALA A 37 9.62 -1.28 12.76
CA ALA A 37 9.61 0.17 12.97
C ALA A 37 9.61 0.98 11.66
N GLN A 38 10.25 0.48 10.61
CA GLN A 38 10.28 1.12 9.28
C GLN A 38 9.23 0.56 8.31
N TRP A 39 8.37 -0.34 8.79
CA TRP A 39 7.39 -1.07 7.98
C TRP A 39 7.98 -1.65 6.70
N TYR A 40 9.03 -2.46 6.84
CA TYR A 40 9.73 -3.03 5.69
C TYR A 40 9.97 -4.53 5.87
N ILE A 41 9.66 -5.32 4.85
CA ILE A 41 10.01 -6.73 4.74
C ILE A 41 10.58 -6.99 3.35
N GLU A 42 11.78 -7.59 3.30
CA GLU A 42 12.40 -8.17 2.11
C GLU A 42 12.58 -9.67 2.33
N PHE A 43 11.92 -10.46 1.51
CA PHE A 43 11.97 -11.92 1.56
C PHE A 43 13.23 -12.47 0.89
N ALA A 44 13.61 -13.69 1.22
CA ALA A 44 14.80 -14.34 0.68
C ALA A 44 14.77 -14.49 -0.86
N TRP A 45 13.58 -14.56 -1.46
CA TRP A 45 13.37 -14.61 -2.92
C TRP A 45 13.23 -13.24 -3.58
N GLY A 46 13.46 -12.14 -2.85
CA GLY A 46 13.53 -10.78 -3.39
C GLY A 46 12.22 -10.00 -3.44
N SER A 47 11.07 -10.59 -3.06
CA SER A 47 9.84 -9.81 -2.89
C SER A 47 9.99 -8.83 -1.73
N ILE A 48 9.43 -7.63 -1.90
CA ILE A 48 9.47 -6.56 -0.91
C ILE A 48 8.04 -6.08 -0.61
N ILE A 49 7.72 -5.98 0.67
CA ILE A 49 6.52 -5.31 1.19
C ILE A 49 6.97 -4.11 2.01
N GLN A 50 6.43 -2.93 1.69
CA GLN A 50 6.70 -1.71 2.45
C GLN A 50 5.41 -0.98 2.82
N GLY A 51 5.30 -0.57 4.09
CA GLY A 51 4.23 0.29 4.57
C GLY A 51 4.51 1.77 4.25
N LYS A 52 3.48 2.50 3.84
CA LYS A 52 3.54 3.92 3.54
C LYS A 52 2.26 4.61 4.02
N SER A 53 2.34 5.89 4.34
CA SER A 53 1.14 6.68 4.66
C SER A 53 0.85 7.74 3.61
N ALA A 54 -0.44 7.91 3.31
CA ALA A 54 -0.93 8.97 2.44
C ALA A 54 -0.86 10.37 3.07
N ASP A 55 -0.61 10.48 4.39
CA ASP A 55 -0.39 11.75 5.09
C ASP A 55 0.99 12.37 4.80
N SER A 56 1.91 11.58 4.22
CA SER A 56 3.30 11.96 3.93
C SER A 56 3.61 11.77 2.44
N PRO A 57 3.04 12.58 1.53
CA PRO A 57 3.04 12.32 0.09
C PRO A 57 4.44 12.37 -0.56
N ASP A 58 5.36 13.13 0.03
CA ASP A 58 6.74 13.24 -0.47
C ASP A 58 7.48 11.89 -0.43
N SER A 59 7.04 10.97 0.44
CA SER A 59 7.58 9.62 0.52
C SER A 59 7.02 8.63 -0.52
N LEU A 60 6.08 9.08 -1.37
CA LEU A 60 5.29 8.27 -2.29
C LEU A 60 5.70 8.42 -3.77
N VAL A 61 6.94 8.86 -4.04
CA VAL A 61 7.45 9.12 -5.40
C VAL A 61 8.77 8.37 -5.62
N GLY A 62 8.98 7.90 -6.85
CA GLY A 62 10.32 7.54 -7.34
C GLY A 62 10.64 6.05 -7.45
N GLU A 63 9.73 5.16 -7.07
CA GLU A 63 9.94 3.72 -7.18
C GLU A 63 8.87 3.06 -8.07
N GLY A 64 9.29 2.25 -9.05
CA GLY A 64 8.38 1.45 -9.87
C GLY A 64 7.84 0.25 -9.08
N LEU A 65 6.51 0.16 -8.97
CA LEU A 65 5.82 -0.82 -8.11
C LEU A 65 5.11 -1.89 -8.93
N ASP A 66 5.25 -3.14 -8.46
CA ASP A 66 4.56 -4.29 -9.03
C ASP A 66 3.10 -4.34 -8.54
N TYR A 67 2.83 -3.83 -7.34
CA TYR A 67 1.48 -3.67 -6.81
C TYR A 67 1.39 -2.61 -5.71
N ILE A 68 0.18 -2.07 -5.51
CA ILE A 68 -0.18 -1.25 -4.34
C ILE A 68 -1.46 -1.79 -3.72
N ILE A 69 -1.48 -1.93 -2.39
CA ILE A 69 -2.70 -2.17 -1.62
C ILE A 69 -3.02 -0.87 -0.88
N LEU A 70 -4.20 -0.30 -1.16
CA LEU A 70 -4.71 0.88 -0.46
C LEU A 70 -5.75 0.44 0.56
N ASP A 71 -5.43 0.56 1.85
CA ASP A 71 -6.37 0.41 2.94
C ASP A 71 -7.12 1.72 3.19
N GLU A 72 -8.42 1.63 3.47
CA GLU A 72 -9.32 2.78 3.66
C GLU A 72 -9.21 3.82 2.53
N ALA A 73 -9.20 3.33 1.28
CA ALA A 73 -8.95 4.15 0.10
C ALA A 73 -9.89 5.38 -0.02
N ALA A 74 -11.14 5.30 0.45
CA ALA A 74 -12.08 6.43 0.43
C ALA A 74 -11.54 7.66 1.19
N LYS A 75 -10.78 7.42 2.27
CA LYS A 75 -10.21 8.46 3.14
C LYS A 75 -8.90 9.04 2.59
N ILE A 76 -8.33 8.42 1.56
CA ILE A 76 -7.16 8.94 0.86
C ILE A 76 -7.60 10.02 -0.13
N LYS A 77 -6.92 11.17 -0.15
CA LYS A 77 -7.23 12.25 -1.09
C LYS A 77 -7.03 11.78 -2.53
N LYS A 78 -7.99 12.03 -3.43
CA LYS A 78 -7.91 11.70 -4.88
C LYS A 78 -6.58 12.15 -5.50
N ARG A 79 -6.09 13.33 -5.11
CA ARG A 79 -4.80 13.88 -5.56
C ARG A 79 -3.63 12.95 -5.24
N VAL A 80 -3.62 12.33 -4.06
CA VAL A 80 -2.53 11.42 -3.66
C VAL A 80 -2.50 10.17 -4.54
N TRP A 81 -3.67 9.59 -4.80
CA TRP A 81 -3.79 8.49 -5.75
C TRP A 81 -3.33 8.90 -7.15
N GLN A 82 -3.86 10.00 -7.71
CA GLN A 82 -3.63 10.37 -9.09
C GLN A 82 -2.21 10.87 -9.39
N GLN A 83 -1.61 11.63 -8.46
CA GLN A 83 -0.33 12.30 -8.71
C GLN A 83 0.87 11.54 -8.17
N TYR A 84 0.72 10.71 -7.13
CA TYR A 84 1.85 10.04 -6.49
C TYR A 84 1.80 8.52 -6.64
N LEU A 85 0.66 7.88 -6.33
CA LEU A 85 0.58 6.41 -6.28
C LEU A 85 0.29 5.73 -7.62
N ARG A 86 -0.65 6.25 -8.42
CA ARG A 86 -0.98 5.64 -9.71
C ARG A 86 0.20 5.67 -10.70
N PRO A 87 1.01 6.76 -10.79
CA PRO A 87 2.14 6.80 -11.70
C PRO A 87 3.18 5.70 -11.43
N THR A 88 3.44 5.35 -10.17
CA THR A 88 4.46 4.35 -9.81
C THR A 88 4.11 2.93 -10.27
N LEU A 89 2.84 2.63 -10.52
CA LEU A 89 2.39 1.36 -11.11
C LEU A 89 2.60 1.29 -12.62
N SER A 90 2.66 2.45 -13.29
CA SER A 90 2.70 2.50 -14.76
C SER A 90 4.01 1.94 -15.31
N ASP A 91 5.12 2.15 -14.59
CA ASP A 91 6.47 1.70 -15.00
C ASP A 91 6.58 0.18 -15.12
N LYS A 92 5.78 -0.57 -14.34
CA LYS A 92 5.84 -2.04 -14.27
C LYS A 92 4.56 -2.73 -14.71
N LEU A 93 3.59 -1.99 -15.25
CA LEU A 93 2.23 -2.50 -15.49
C LEU A 93 1.63 -3.15 -14.24
N GLY A 94 1.95 -2.58 -13.07
CA GLY A 94 1.50 -3.08 -11.79
C GLY A 94 0.01 -2.89 -11.57
N TRP A 95 -0.53 -3.61 -10.59
CA TRP A 95 -1.95 -3.54 -10.23
C TRP A 95 -2.18 -2.84 -8.88
N SER A 96 -3.41 -2.39 -8.64
CA SER A 96 -3.81 -1.86 -7.34
C SER A 96 -5.03 -2.57 -6.78
N LEU A 97 -4.97 -2.96 -5.51
CA LEU A 97 -6.14 -3.38 -4.73
C LEU A 97 -6.55 -2.23 -3.81
N LYS A 98 -7.79 -1.77 -3.92
CA LYS A 98 -8.35 -0.70 -3.08
C LYS A 98 -9.41 -1.30 -2.19
N ILE A 99 -9.15 -1.40 -0.90
CA ILE A 99 -10.11 -1.83 0.11
C ILE A 99 -10.59 -0.60 0.88
N THR A 100 -11.90 -0.48 1.09
CA THR A 100 -12.48 0.66 1.81
C THR A 100 -13.90 0.36 2.23
N THR A 101 -14.37 1.06 3.25
CA THR A 101 -15.80 1.25 3.45
C THR A 101 -16.29 2.33 2.47
N PRO A 102 -17.43 2.15 1.76
CA PRO A 102 -17.99 3.20 0.92
C PRO A 102 -18.34 4.45 1.75
N GLU A 103 -17.82 5.61 1.35
CA GLU A 103 -18.13 6.91 1.96
C GLU A 103 -18.71 7.85 0.91
N GLY A 104 -19.99 7.65 0.59
CA GLY A 104 -20.70 8.43 -0.42
C GLY A 104 -20.14 8.26 -1.84
N PHE A 105 -20.40 9.25 -2.70
CA PHE A 105 -20.00 9.26 -4.11
C PHE A 105 -18.64 9.95 -4.30
N ASN A 106 -17.60 9.39 -3.67
CA ASN A 106 -16.24 9.91 -3.75
C ASN A 106 -15.46 9.30 -4.94
N TRP A 107 -14.17 9.61 -5.04
CA TRP A 107 -13.35 9.16 -6.16
C TRP A 107 -13.17 7.64 -6.25
N VAL A 108 -13.30 6.91 -5.13
CA VAL A 108 -13.26 5.44 -5.15
C VAL A 108 -14.54 4.88 -5.76
N TYR A 109 -15.67 5.56 -5.56
CA TYR A 109 -16.92 5.24 -6.26
C TYR A 109 -16.78 5.43 -7.78
N ASP A 110 -16.18 6.54 -8.23
CA ASP A 110 -15.90 6.76 -9.66
C ASP A 110 -15.04 5.63 -10.25
N GLU A 111 -14.03 5.17 -9.51
CA GLU A 111 -13.12 4.09 -9.95
C GLU A 111 -13.81 2.73 -9.93
N PHE A 112 -14.70 2.49 -8.97
CA PHE A 112 -15.50 1.27 -8.90
C PHE A 112 -16.42 1.14 -10.12
N LEU A 113 -17.09 2.24 -10.51
CA LEU A 113 -17.96 2.25 -11.69
C LEU A 113 -17.23 1.97 -13.00
N LYS A 114 -15.94 2.32 -13.12
CA LYS A 114 -15.13 2.02 -14.32
C LYS A 114 -14.81 0.53 -14.47
N GLY A 115 -14.90 -0.24 -13.39
CA GLY A 115 -14.60 -1.67 -13.37
C GLY A 115 -15.83 -2.57 -13.41
N GLN A 116 -17.04 -2.00 -13.44
CA GLN A 116 -18.29 -2.72 -13.74
C GLN A 116 -18.47 -2.87 -15.25
#